data_AF-A0A4S1CD48-F1
#
_entry.id   AF-A0A4S1CD48-F1
#
_cell.length_a   1.000
_cell.length_b   1.000
_cell.length_c   1.000
_cell.angle_alpha   90.00
_cell.angle_beta   90.00
_cell.angle_gamma   90.00
#
_symmetry.space_group_name_H-M   'P 1'
#
loop_
_entity.id
_entity.type
_entity.pdbx_description
1 polymer ?
#
loop_
_entity_poly.entity_id
_entity_poly.type
_entity_poly.pdbx_seq_one_letter_code
_entity_poly.pdbx_strand_id
1 'polypeptide(L)'
;MKIPLGQLLVRSGIITVKTLERALARQATCGKRLGGGLLEMGVLTEDELLDALGQQYGLETVPRLFTRQLPAELLALVPADLAITRPLLPLRLENGALFVAVSDPLDGETVARLERHGSVRVTQLLCRPGELAAAVKRQYHRDQGGGDMKILVVDDPAAMSDVEGALRREGYQVFTARDGVEGLRIAFSQKPDLILCDAATPRMDGYALMRAVKANPSSAGTLMILLTSKASPEEEHRALKAGFHDFIGKPMMTIRVVSRVRRAFEIIDKAREQQPSPSPA
;
A
#
# COMPACT_ATOMS: atom_id res chain seq x y z
N MET A 1 -0.92 -20.32 -34.19
CA MET A 1 -1.95 -20.34 -33.13
C MET A 1 -1.27 -20.80 -31.84
N LYS A 2 -1.36 -20.04 -30.74
CA LYS A 2 -0.79 -20.48 -29.44
C LYS A 2 -1.59 -21.70 -28.95
N ILE A 3 -0.90 -22.72 -28.43
CA ILE A 3 -1.56 -23.91 -27.88
C ILE A 3 -2.36 -23.48 -26.62
N PRO A 4 -3.65 -23.83 -26.50
CA PRO A 4 -4.42 -23.49 -25.30
C PRO A 4 -3.83 -24.15 -24.04
N LEU A 5 -3.90 -23.45 -22.90
CA LEU A 5 -3.38 -23.94 -21.61
C LEU A 5 -3.80 -25.39 -21.31
N GLY A 6 -5.09 -25.70 -21.48
CA GLY A 6 -5.61 -27.04 -21.22
C GLY A 6 -4.94 -28.12 -22.07
N GLN A 7 -4.69 -27.86 -23.35
CA GLN A 7 -4.01 -28.81 -24.22
C GLN A 7 -2.52 -28.96 -23.86
N LEU A 8 -1.88 -27.88 -23.42
CA LEU A 8 -0.51 -27.90 -22.92
C LEU A 8 -0.39 -28.79 -21.67
N LEU A 9 -1.30 -28.65 -20.71
CA LEU A 9 -1.35 -29.46 -19.48
C LEU A 9 -1.63 -30.94 -19.77
N VAL A 10 -2.44 -31.25 -20.78
CA VAL A 10 -2.66 -32.63 -21.21
C VAL A 10 -1.43 -33.22 -21.89
N ARG A 11 -0.79 -32.47 -22.81
CA ARG A 11 0.40 -32.92 -23.55
C ARG A 11 1.60 -33.17 -22.64
N SER A 12 1.74 -32.39 -21.58
CA SER A 12 2.79 -32.55 -20.56
C SER A 12 2.48 -33.68 -19.56
N GLY A 13 1.30 -34.31 -19.64
CA GLY A 13 0.90 -35.39 -18.74
C GLY A 13 0.48 -34.93 -17.33
N ILE A 14 0.40 -33.62 -17.09
CA ILE A 14 0.01 -33.05 -15.78
C ILE A 14 -1.46 -33.35 -15.48
N ILE A 15 -2.32 -33.26 -16.50
CA ILE A 15 -3.74 -33.62 -16.37
C ILE A 15 -4.19 -34.57 -17.48
N THR A 16 -5.26 -35.33 -17.24
CA THR A 16 -5.89 -36.15 -18.28
C THR A 16 -6.88 -35.34 -19.12
N VAL A 17 -7.21 -35.83 -20.33
CA VAL A 17 -8.28 -35.25 -21.16
C VAL A 17 -9.60 -35.18 -20.39
N LYS A 18 -9.95 -36.23 -19.65
CA LYS A 18 -11.16 -36.28 -18.81
C LYS A 18 -11.14 -35.23 -17.70
N THR A 19 -9.98 -34.95 -17.11
CA THR A 19 -9.80 -33.88 -16.12
C THR A 19 -10.04 -32.51 -16.76
N LEU A 20 -9.48 -32.29 -17.95
CA LEU A 20 -9.66 -31.03 -18.69
C LEU A 20 -11.13 -30.79 -19.05
N GLU A 21 -11.84 -31.80 -19.56
CA GLU A 21 -13.28 -31.70 -19.89
C GLU A 21 -14.12 -31.30 -18.67
N ARG A 22 -13.86 -31.94 -17.51
CA ARG A 22 -14.53 -31.59 -16.24
C ARG A 22 -14.23 -30.16 -15.82
N ALA A 23 -12.99 -29.72 -15.94
CA ALA A 23 -12.58 -28.37 -15.58
C ALA A 23 -13.22 -27.31 -16.49
N LEU A 24 -13.31 -27.56 -17.81
CA LEU A 24 -13.97 -26.68 -18.78
C LEU A 24 -15.48 -26.59 -18.54
N ALA A 25 -16.14 -27.71 -18.26
CA ALA A 25 -17.57 -27.73 -17.93
C ALA A 25 -17.87 -26.91 -16.66
N ARG A 26 -16.98 -26.97 -15.66
CA ARG A 26 -17.08 -26.16 -14.44
C ARG A 26 -16.74 -24.69 -14.70
N GLN A 27 -15.77 -24.37 -15.55
CA GLN A 27 -15.43 -23.00 -15.93
C GLN A 27 -16.62 -22.28 -16.57
N ALA A 28 -17.36 -22.96 -17.45
CA ALA A 28 -18.54 -22.40 -18.13
C ALA A 28 -19.65 -21.98 -17.15
N THR A 29 -19.73 -22.61 -15.98
CA THR A 29 -20.76 -22.32 -14.97
C THR A 29 -20.30 -21.36 -13.87
N CYS A 30 -18.98 -21.24 -13.61
CA CYS A 30 -18.46 -20.39 -12.52
C CYS A 30 -17.66 -19.16 -12.97
N GLY A 31 -17.36 -19.01 -14.27
CA GLY A 31 -16.65 -17.85 -14.82
C GLY A 31 -15.17 -17.71 -14.40
N LYS A 32 -14.64 -18.61 -13.57
CA LYS A 32 -13.23 -18.61 -13.13
C LYS A 32 -12.30 -18.97 -14.29
N ARG A 33 -11.02 -18.55 -14.20
CA ARG A 33 -9.99 -18.99 -15.14
C ARG A 33 -9.69 -20.49 -14.96
N LEU A 34 -9.48 -21.19 -16.07
CA LEU A 34 -9.22 -22.64 -16.11
C LEU A 34 -8.14 -23.08 -15.12
N GLY A 35 -6.99 -22.39 -15.11
CA GLY A 35 -5.86 -22.69 -14.21
C GLY A 35 -6.25 -22.64 -12.72
N GLY A 36 -6.99 -21.60 -12.31
CA GLY A 36 -7.48 -21.48 -10.93
C GLY A 36 -8.45 -22.61 -10.54
N GLY A 37 -9.32 -23.03 -11.48
CA GLY A 37 -10.20 -24.17 -11.26
C GLY A 37 -9.43 -25.49 -11.09
N LEU A 38 -8.34 -25.68 -11.84
CA LEU A 38 -7.49 -26.88 -11.74
C LEU A 38 -6.68 -26.90 -10.42
N LEU A 39 -6.19 -25.74 -9.95
CA LEU A 39 -5.57 -25.61 -8.63
C LEU A 39 -6.56 -25.99 -7.50
N GLU A 40 -7.78 -25.45 -7.54
CA GLU A 40 -8.84 -25.75 -6.55
C GLU A 40 -9.22 -27.23 -6.52
N MET A 41 -9.11 -27.91 -7.66
CA MET A 41 -9.37 -29.34 -7.78
C MET A 41 -8.22 -30.21 -7.26
N GLY A 42 -7.06 -29.61 -6.93
CA GLY A 42 -5.87 -30.32 -6.46
C GLY A 42 -5.19 -31.18 -7.53
N VAL A 43 -5.49 -30.93 -8.81
CA VAL A 43 -4.93 -31.69 -9.96
C VAL A 43 -3.78 -30.94 -10.64
N LEU A 44 -3.43 -29.76 -10.14
CA LEU A 44 -2.41 -28.87 -10.66
C LEU A 44 -1.79 -28.14 -9.47
N THR A 45 -0.48 -27.92 -9.49
CA THR A 45 0.26 -27.09 -8.53
C THR A 45 0.49 -25.69 -9.10
N GLU A 46 0.83 -24.72 -8.23
CA GLU A 46 1.17 -23.36 -8.69
C GLU A 46 2.40 -23.33 -9.60
N ASP A 47 3.38 -24.22 -9.36
CA ASP A 47 4.58 -24.35 -10.17
C ASP A 47 4.28 -24.90 -11.56
N GLU A 48 3.50 -25.97 -11.63
CA GLU A 48 3.07 -26.54 -12.92
C GLU A 48 2.22 -25.55 -13.73
N LEU A 49 1.36 -24.77 -13.05
CA LEU A 49 0.59 -23.72 -13.71
C LEU A 49 1.52 -22.60 -14.22
N LEU A 50 2.49 -22.18 -13.42
CA LEU A 50 3.46 -21.15 -13.78
C LEU A 50 4.26 -21.57 -15.01
N ASP A 51 4.80 -22.78 -15.02
CA ASP A 51 5.58 -23.32 -16.12
C ASP A 51 4.74 -23.46 -17.40
N ALA A 52 3.51 -23.97 -17.29
CA ALA A 52 2.60 -24.11 -18.42
C ALA A 52 2.22 -22.74 -19.03
N LEU A 53 1.99 -21.72 -18.19
CA LEU A 53 1.74 -20.36 -18.65
C LEU A 53 2.99 -19.73 -19.27
N GLY A 54 4.17 -19.91 -18.66
CA GLY A 54 5.45 -19.48 -19.23
C GLY A 54 5.65 -20.03 -20.64
N GLN A 55 5.42 -21.33 -20.82
CA GLN A 55 5.49 -22.00 -22.12
C GLN A 55 4.42 -21.49 -23.10
N GLN A 56 3.18 -21.31 -22.65
CA GLN A 56 2.07 -20.85 -23.50
C GLN A 56 2.32 -19.45 -24.06
N TYR A 57 2.86 -18.55 -23.25
CA TYR A 57 3.06 -17.15 -23.61
C TYR A 57 4.47 -16.84 -24.12
N GLY A 58 5.42 -17.76 -23.97
CA GLY A 58 6.82 -17.56 -24.32
C GLY A 58 7.53 -16.62 -23.34
N LEU A 59 7.15 -16.67 -22.07
CA LEU A 59 7.68 -15.83 -21.00
C LEU A 59 8.60 -16.64 -20.11
N GLU A 60 9.74 -16.04 -19.73
CA GLU A 60 10.60 -16.57 -18.68
C GLU A 60 9.86 -16.56 -17.34
N THR A 61 10.00 -17.64 -16.56
CA THR A 61 9.34 -17.81 -15.26
C THR A 61 10.30 -17.49 -14.11
N VAL A 62 9.75 -16.89 -13.07
CA VAL A 62 10.44 -16.58 -11.81
C VAL A 62 9.67 -17.30 -10.69
N PRO A 63 10.02 -18.58 -10.40
CA PRO A 63 9.28 -19.41 -9.46
C PRO A 63 9.45 -18.98 -8.00
N ARG A 64 10.50 -18.20 -7.70
CA ARG A 64 10.71 -17.57 -6.39
C ARG A 64 11.08 -16.12 -6.58
N LEU A 65 10.16 -15.22 -6.24
CA LEU A 65 10.39 -13.80 -6.34
C LEU A 65 11.37 -13.33 -5.26
N PHE A 66 12.31 -12.47 -5.66
CA PHE A 66 13.39 -11.96 -4.80
C PHE A 66 12.87 -11.44 -3.46
N THR A 67 13.51 -11.87 -2.36
CA THR A 67 13.19 -11.48 -0.98
C THR A 67 14.12 -10.43 -0.40
N ARG A 68 15.16 -10.01 -1.13
CA ARG A 68 16.02 -8.86 -0.76
C ARG A 68 15.44 -7.54 -1.24
N GLN A 69 15.85 -6.45 -0.61
CA GLN A 69 15.40 -5.11 -0.92
C GLN A 69 15.93 -4.63 -2.28
N LEU A 70 15.04 -4.10 -3.12
CA LEU A 70 15.39 -3.55 -4.43
C LEU A 70 15.89 -2.10 -4.30
N PRO A 71 16.78 -1.63 -5.19
CA PRO A 71 17.22 -0.24 -5.21
C PRO A 71 16.04 0.74 -5.41
N ALA A 72 16.04 1.87 -4.71
CA ALA A 72 14.98 2.88 -4.81
C ALA A 72 14.83 3.44 -6.23
N GLU A 73 15.95 3.66 -6.93
CA GLU A 73 15.99 4.09 -8.34
C GLU A 73 15.26 3.12 -9.27
N LEU A 74 15.30 1.82 -8.97
CA LEU A 74 14.60 0.79 -9.74
C LEU A 74 13.11 0.77 -9.43
N LEU A 75 12.74 0.92 -8.15
CA LEU A 75 11.33 1.00 -7.73
C LEU A 75 10.65 2.25 -8.31
N ALA A 76 11.36 3.38 -8.37
CA ALA A 76 10.84 4.64 -8.90
C ALA A 76 10.44 4.56 -10.40
N LEU A 77 10.95 3.59 -11.16
CA LEU A 77 10.55 3.36 -12.56
C LEU A 77 9.12 2.84 -12.69
N VAL A 78 8.54 2.34 -11.60
CA VAL A 78 7.17 1.85 -11.55
C VAL A 78 6.41 2.65 -10.48
N PRO A 79 5.39 3.43 -10.86
CA PRO A 79 4.57 4.14 -9.90
C PRO A 79 3.94 3.21 -8.86
N ALA A 80 4.03 3.55 -7.58
CA ALA A 80 3.55 2.71 -6.49
C ALA A 80 2.03 2.45 -6.54
N ASP A 81 1.25 3.44 -6.99
CA ASP A 81 -0.20 3.30 -7.21
C ASP A 81 -0.49 2.24 -8.29
N LEU A 82 0.28 2.22 -9.38
CA LEU A 82 0.18 1.22 -10.43
C LEU A 82 0.58 -0.16 -9.91
N ALA A 83 1.71 -0.26 -9.21
CA ALA A 83 2.19 -1.52 -8.63
C ALA A 83 1.18 -2.14 -7.64
N ILE A 84 0.46 -1.32 -6.87
CA ILE A 84 -0.52 -1.80 -5.88
C ILE A 84 -1.85 -2.16 -6.56
N THR A 85 -2.35 -1.30 -7.45
CA THR A 85 -3.66 -1.52 -8.10
C THR A 85 -3.62 -2.65 -9.12
N ARG A 86 -2.49 -2.83 -9.81
CA ARG A 86 -2.22 -3.91 -10.76
C ARG A 86 -0.85 -4.50 -10.44
N PRO A 87 -0.80 -5.55 -9.59
CA PRO A 87 0.44 -6.13 -9.07
C PRO A 87 1.51 -6.35 -10.14
N LEU A 88 2.60 -5.59 -10.02
CA LEU A 88 3.79 -5.70 -10.86
C LEU A 88 5.02 -5.23 -10.09
N LEU A 89 6.19 -5.83 -10.34
CA LEU A 89 7.41 -5.48 -9.62
C LEU A 89 8.61 -5.37 -10.57
N PRO A 90 9.33 -4.25 -10.64
CA PRO A 90 10.55 -4.13 -11.40
C PRO A 90 11.65 -4.95 -10.71
N LEU A 91 12.27 -5.88 -11.44
CA LEU A 91 13.29 -6.78 -10.89
C LEU A 91 14.70 -6.30 -11.23
N ARG A 92 14.90 -5.73 -12.42
CA ARG A 92 16.19 -5.23 -12.90
C ARG A 92 16.01 -4.36 -14.14
N LEU A 93 17.00 -3.50 -14.39
CA LEU A 93 17.13 -2.71 -15.62
C LEU A 93 18.43 -3.11 -16.32
N GLU A 94 18.34 -3.64 -17.53
CA GLU A 94 19.51 -4.06 -18.31
C GLU A 94 19.36 -3.67 -19.78
N ASN A 95 20.40 -3.09 -20.37
CA ASN A 95 20.43 -2.72 -21.79
C ASN A 95 19.20 -1.89 -22.26
N GLY A 96 18.71 -1.00 -21.39
CA GLY A 96 17.51 -0.18 -21.65
C GLY A 96 16.19 -0.95 -21.63
N ALA A 97 16.18 -2.19 -21.12
CA ALA A 97 14.99 -2.98 -20.89
C ALA A 97 14.73 -3.16 -19.39
N LEU A 98 13.52 -2.82 -18.95
CA LEU A 98 13.03 -3.03 -17.60
C LEU A 98 12.39 -4.40 -17.52
N PHE A 99 12.96 -5.28 -16.70
CA PHE A 99 12.41 -6.59 -16.44
C PHE A 99 11.41 -6.49 -15.29
N VAL A 100 10.16 -6.87 -15.57
CA VAL A 100 9.03 -6.70 -14.65
C VAL A 100 8.40 -8.04 -14.35
N ALA A 101 8.30 -8.38 -13.08
CA ALA A 101 7.52 -9.51 -12.62
C ALA A 101 6.02 -9.21 -12.74
N VAL A 102 5.28 -10.09 -13.39
CA VAL A 102 3.83 -10.05 -13.55
C VAL A 102 3.23 -11.41 -13.18
N SER A 103 1.99 -11.41 -12.72
CA SER A 103 1.25 -12.66 -12.44
C SER A 103 0.16 -12.96 -13.47
N ASP A 104 -0.24 -11.94 -14.25
CA ASP A 104 -1.21 -12.08 -15.33
C ASP A 104 -0.58 -11.66 -16.66
N PRO A 105 -0.19 -12.60 -17.53
CA PRO A 105 0.43 -12.29 -18.81
C PRO A 105 -0.57 -11.69 -19.82
N LEU A 106 -1.87 -11.73 -19.52
CA LEU A 106 -2.91 -11.12 -20.35
C LEU A 106 -3.14 -9.65 -20.03
N ASP A 107 -2.51 -9.12 -18.98
CA ASP A 107 -2.62 -7.73 -18.61
C ASP A 107 -1.70 -6.82 -19.46
N GLY A 108 -2.03 -6.73 -20.76
CA GLY A 108 -1.29 -5.90 -21.71
C GLY A 108 -1.42 -4.39 -21.47
N GLU A 109 -2.49 -3.95 -20.81
CA GLU A 109 -2.72 -2.52 -20.54
C GLU A 109 -1.71 -1.98 -19.52
N THR A 110 -1.42 -2.76 -18.47
CA THR A 110 -0.43 -2.41 -17.45
C THR A 110 0.94 -2.18 -18.06
N VAL A 111 1.38 -3.08 -18.94
CA VAL A 111 2.68 -2.95 -19.61
C VAL A 111 2.68 -1.78 -20.60
N ALA A 112 1.63 -1.62 -21.39
CA ALA A 112 1.50 -0.47 -22.29
C ALA A 112 1.46 0.88 -21.56
N ARG A 113 1.03 0.93 -20.28
CA ARG A 113 1.12 2.14 -19.45
C ARG A 113 2.55 2.44 -19.01
N LEU A 114 3.30 1.41 -18.61
CA LEU A 114 4.70 1.57 -18.23
C LEU A 114 5.57 2.02 -19.41
N GLU A 115 5.38 1.43 -20.59
CA GLU A 115 6.13 1.80 -21.80
C GLU A 115 5.80 3.21 -22.32
N ARG A 116 4.61 3.74 -22.03
CA ARG A 116 4.25 5.12 -22.40
C ARG A 116 4.84 6.16 -21.47
N HIS A 117 4.98 5.83 -20.18
CA HIS A 117 5.49 6.77 -19.18
C HIS A 117 7.01 6.69 -18.99
N GLY A 118 7.61 5.52 -19.22
CA GLY A 118 9.06 5.34 -19.19
C GLY A 118 9.61 5.21 -20.61
N SER A 119 10.73 5.87 -20.91
CA SER A 119 11.50 5.65 -22.15
C SER A 119 12.22 4.28 -22.17
N VAL A 120 11.57 3.25 -21.63
CA VAL A 120 12.19 1.95 -21.31
C VAL A 120 11.34 0.84 -21.93
N ARG A 121 12.01 -0.11 -22.57
CA ARG A 121 11.37 -1.31 -23.12
C ARG A 121 10.99 -2.23 -21.97
N VAL A 122 9.75 -2.72 -21.90
CA VAL A 122 9.36 -3.63 -20.80
C VAL A 122 9.50 -5.08 -21.23
N THR A 123 10.18 -5.88 -20.43
CA THR A 123 10.27 -7.34 -20.58
C THR A 123 9.55 -8.00 -19.42
N GLN A 124 8.48 -8.75 -19.71
CA GLN A 124 7.68 -9.42 -18.69
C GLN A 124 8.35 -10.72 -18.25
N LEU A 125 8.35 -10.96 -16.94
CA LEU A 125 8.74 -12.20 -16.29
C LEU A 125 7.54 -12.72 -15.51
N LEU A 126 7.15 -13.97 -15.74
CA LEU A 126 5.95 -14.53 -15.11
C LEU A 126 6.28 -15.08 -13.72
N CYS A 127 5.43 -14.82 -12.74
CA CYS A 127 5.61 -15.31 -11.38
C CYS A 127 4.27 -15.66 -10.72
N ARG A 128 4.33 -16.23 -9.50
CA ARG A 128 3.12 -16.63 -8.77
C ARG A 128 2.38 -15.39 -8.22
N PRO A 129 1.04 -15.34 -8.33
CA PRO A 129 0.25 -14.19 -7.86
C PRO A 129 0.46 -13.87 -6.37
N GLY A 130 0.50 -14.89 -5.52
CA GLY A 130 0.69 -14.71 -4.07
C GLY A 130 2.07 -14.13 -3.73
N GLU A 131 3.13 -14.58 -4.41
CA GLU A 131 4.47 -14.06 -4.20
C GLU A 131 4.61 -12.62 -4.71
N LEU A 132 4.04 -12.33 -5.87
CA LEU A 132 4.05 -10.98 -6.43
C LEU A 132 3.35 -9.99 -5.52
N ALA A 133 2.14 -10.31 -5.05
CA ALA A 133 1.41 -9.47 -4.12
C ALA A 133 2.21 -9.24 -2.83
N ALA A 134 2.83 -10.29 -2.27
CA ALA A 134 3.64 -10.19 -1.07
C ALA A 134 4.92 -9.35 -1.30
N ALA A 135 5.54 -9.45 -2.47
CA ALA A 135 6.74 -8.70 -2.81
C ALA A 135 6.44 -7.23 -3.10
N VAL A 136 5.41 -6.93 -3.89
CA VAL A 136 4.90 -5.56 -4.10
C VAL A 136 4.61 -4.91 -2.76
N LYS A 137 3.89 -5.63 -1.88
CA LYS A 137 3.63 -5.21 -0.50
C LYS A 137 4.94 -4.82 0.20
N ARG A 138 5.92 -5.73 0.25
CA ARG A 138 7.19 -5.46 0.95
C ARG A 138 8.02 -4.31 0.36
N GLN A 139 8.05 -4.17 -0.95
CA GLN A 139 8.95 -3.23 -1.64
C GLN A 139 8.34 -1.82 -1.70
N TYR A 140 7.05 -1.69 -2.02
CA TYR A 140 6.39 -0.39 -2.17
C TYR A 140 5.72 0.15 -0.91
N HIS A 141 5.50 -0.67 0.13
CA HIS A 141 5.08 -0.11 1.42
C HIS A 141 6.22 0.54 2.20
N ARG A 142 7.46 0.50 1.72
CA ARG A 142 8.54 1.31 2.30
C ARG A 142 8.55 2.75 1.75
N ASP A 143 8.08 2.96 0.51
CA ASP A 143 7.93 4.28 -0.12
C ASP A 143 6.54 4.91 0.09
N GLN A 144 5.65 4.24 0.83
CA GLN A 144 4.58 4.94 1.54
C GLN A 144 5.04 5.10 2.98
N GLY A 145 5.62 6.27 3.30
CA GLY A 145 6.25 6.62 4.58
C GLY A 145 5.37 6.39 5.82
N GLY A 146 5.12 5.13 6.17
CA GLY A 146 4.13 4.76 7.16
C GLY A 146 4.54 3.63 8.09
N GLY A 147 5.39 2.70 7.66
CA GLY A 147 5.80 1.55 8.49
C GLY A 147 6.40 1.92 9.85
N ASP A 148 7.11 3.06 9.91
CA ASP A 148 7.67 3.63 11.14
C ASP A 148 6.92 4.87 11.65
N MET A 149 6.01 5.44 10.85
CA MET A 149 5.30 6.66 11.26
C MET A 149 4.19 6.31 12.23
N LYS A 150 4.21 7.05 13.35
CA LYS A 150 3.30 6.87 14.46
C LYS A 150 2.21 7.93 14.41
N ILE A 151 0.97 7.48 14.39
CA ILE A 151 -0.22 8.34 14.45
C ILE A 151 -0.90 8.13 15.79
N LEU A 152 -1.25 9.22 16.46
CA LEU A 152 -2.17 9.19 17.60
C LEU A 152 -3.52 9.74 17.16
N VAL A 153 -4.60 8.98 17.36
CA VAL A 153 -5.98 9.43 17.17
C VAL A 153 -6.60 9.71 18.54
N VAL A 154 -7.05 10.94 18.76
CA VAL A 154 -7.72 11.39 19.98
C VAL A 154 -9.15 11.78 19.62
N ASP A 155 -10.09 10.89 19.85
CA ASP A 155 -11.49 11.10 19.47
C ASP A 155 -12.42 10.25 20.34
N ASP A 156 -13.73 10.32 20.10
CA ASP A 156 -14.70 9.41 20.67
C ASP A 156 -14.47 7.96 20.15
N PRO A 157 -14.77 6.92 20.97
CA PRO A 157 -14.50 5.53 20.59
C PRO A 157 -15.17 5.06 19.31
N ALA A 158 -16.33 5.62 18.93
CA ALA A 158 -17.06 5.20 17.74
C ALA A 158 -16.37 5.71 16.46
N ALA A 159 -15.92 6.97 16.46
CA ALA A 159 -15.19 7.57 15.35
C ALA A 159 -13.77 7.01 15.20
N MET A 160 -13.14 6.57 16.30
CA MET A 160 -11.77 6.05 16.26
C MET A 160 -11.62 4.74 15.48
N SER A 161 -12.56 3.79 15.60
CA SER A 161 -12.40 2.43 15.05
C SER A 161 -12.22 2.42 13.52
N ASP A 162 -13.04 3.18 12.80
CA ASP A 162 -12.98 3.24 11.33
C ASP A 162 -11.71 3.93 10.83
N VAL A 163 -11.32 5.01 11.51
CA VAL A 163 -10.10 5.77 11.20
C VAL A 163 -8.87 4.92 11.49
N GLU A 164 -8.81 4.27 12.65
CA GLU A 164 -7.74 3.36 13.04
C GLU A 164 -7.59 2.22 12.02
N GLY A 165 -8.68 1.54 11.68
CA GLY A 165 -8.67 0.45 10.71
C GLY A 165 -8.22 0.90 9.31
N ALA A 166 -8.59 2.12 8.90
CA ALA A 166 -8.11 2.69 7.65
C ALA A 166 -6.60 2.99 7.69
N LEU A 167 -6.11 3.67 8.72
CA LEU A 167 -4.71 4.04 8.83
C LEU A 167 -3.78 2.83 9.02
N ARG A 168 -4.20 1.82 9.78
CA ARG A 168 -3.44 0.56 9.91
C ARG A 168 -3.32 -0.19 8.58
N ARG A 169 -4.34 -0.14 7.71
CA ARG A 169 -4.29 -0.74 6.36
C ARG A 169 -3.27 -0.06 5.46
N GLU A 170 -3.02 1.22 5.69
CA GLU A 170 -1.97 1.99 5.02
C GLU A 170 -0.56 1.71 5.59
N GLY A 171 -0.46 0.89 6.64
CA GLY A 171 0.82 0.49 7.25
C GLY A 171 1.28 1.36 8.41
N TYR A 172 0.48 2.34 8.86
CA TYR A 172 0.84 3.21 9.99
C TYR A 172 0.77 2.52 11.35
N GLN A 173 1.64 2.92 12.27
CA GLN A 173 1.52 2.57 13.69
C GLN A 173 0.50 3.49 14.36
N VAL A 174 -0.69 2.99 14.67
CA VAL A 174 -1.78 3.80 15.22
C VAL A 174 -1.95 3.56 16.72
N PHE A 175 -1.96 4.64 17.47
CA PHE A 175 -2.35 4.71 18.88
C PHE A 175 -3.69 5.46 18.99
N THR A 176 -4.49 5.10 19.99
CA THR A 176 -5.80 5.72 20.23
C THR A 176 -5.88 6.25 21.65
N ALA A 177 -6.61 7.35 21.84
CA ALA A 177 -6.91 7.95 23.13
C ALA A 177 -8.35 8.44 23.15
N ARG A 178 -9.07 8.19 24.24
CA ARG A 178 -10.50 8.58 24.34
C ARG A 178 -10.73 10.04 24.71
N ASP A 179 -9.67 10.76 25.06
CA ASP A 179 -9.72 12.18 25.44
C ASP A 179 -8.32 12.83 25.44
N GLY A 180 -8.29 14.16 25.52
CA GLY A 180 -7.04 14.93 25.42
C GLY A 180 -6.03 14.66 26.55
N VAL A 181 -6.46 14.26 27.75
CA VAL A 181 -5.53 13.94 28.85
C VAL A 181 -4.79 12.63 28.56
N GLU A 182 -5.53 11.61 28.13
CA GLU A 182 -4.92 10.36 27.67
C GLU A 182 -4.06 10.58 26.41
N GLY A 183 -4.56 11.41 25.48
CA GLY A 183 -3.84 11.80 24.27
C GLY A 183 -2.49 12.43 24.59
N LEU A 184 -2.43 13.36 25.55
CA LEU A 184 -1.18 14.00 25.96
C LEU A 184 -0.17 12.99 26.54
N ARG A 185 -0.64 12.07 27.39
CA ARG A 185 0.20 11.01 27.97
C ARG A 185 0.79 10.10 26.88
N ILE A 186 -0.02 9.73 25.90
CA ILE A 186 0.44 8.90 24.77
C ILE A 186 1.39 9.70 23.88
N ALA A 187 1.10 10.98 23.61
CA ALA A 187 1.96 11.84 22.81
C ALA A 187 3.39 11.91 23.39
N PHE A 188 3.53 12.05 24.71
CA PHE A 188 4.85 12.12 25.35
C PHE A 188 5.58 10.77 25.43
N SER A 189 4.84 9.66 25.55
CA SER A 189 5.45 8.34 25.69
C SER A 189 5.79 7.69 24.34
N GLN A 190 4.89 7.78 23.37
CA GLN A 190 5.03 7.12 22.07
C GLN A 190 5.71 8.01 21.02
N LYS A 191 5.71 9.34 21.24
CA LYS A 191 6.26 10.36 20.34
C LYS A 191 5.72 10.19 18.92
N PRO A 192 4.40 10.38 18.71
CA PRO A 192 3.82 10.28 17.39
C PRO A 192 4.35 11.38 16.47
N ASP A 193 4.46 11.06 15.19
CA ASP A 193 4.80 12.00 14.12
C ASP A 193 3.59 12.90 13.78
N LEU A 194 2.37 12.35 13.96
CA LEU A 194 1.11 13.04 13.68
C LEU A 194 0.05 12.73 14.75
N ILE A 195 -0.71 13.75 15.15
CA ILE A 195 -1.89 13.61 16.00
C ILE A 195 -3.15 14.02 15.22
N LEU A 196 -4.13 13.12 15.12
CA LEU A 196 -5.49 13.47 14.73
C LEU A 196 -6.29 13.70 16.01
N CYS A 197 -6.86 14.88 16.19
CA CYS A 197 -7.52 15.24 17.45
C CYS A 197 -8.88 15.85 17.21
N ASP A 198 -9.91 15.36 17.88
CA ASP A 198 -11.20 16.03 17.91
C ASP A 198 -11.14 17.35 18.67
N ALA A 199 -11.86 18.35 18.16
CA ALA A 199 -11.92 19.68 18.71
C ALA A 199 -12.59 19.70 20.09
N ALA A 200 -13.54 18.80 20.34
CA ALA A 200 -14.40 18.77 21.51
C ALA A 200 -14.30 17.42 22.24
N THR A 201 -13.11 17.12 22.78
CA THR A 201 -12.88 15.95 23.62
C THR A 201 -13.14 16.23 25.11
N PRO A 202 -13.59 15.23 25.90
CA PRO A 202 -13.74 15.38 27.34
C PRO A 202 -12.41 15.73 28.04
N ARG A 203 -12.47 16.34 29.23
CA ARG A 203 -11.34 16.68 30.13
C ARG A 203 -10.33 17.71 29.59
N MET A 204 -9.93 17.58 28.34
CA MET A 204 -9.01 18.47 27.64
C MET A 204 -9.44 18.50 26.17
N ASP A 205 -9.76 19.68 25.66
CA ASP A 205 -10.12 19.88 24.26
C ASP A 205 -8.89 19.86 23.32
N GLY A 206 -9.14 19.77 22.01
CA GLY A 206 -8.04 19.66 21.04
C GLY A 206 -7.13 20.89 20.98
N TYR A 207 -7.65 22.08 21.27
CA TYR A 207 -6.85 23.30 21.31
C TYR A 207 -5.94 23.34 22.55
N ALA A 208 -6.41 22.85 23.68
CA ALA A 208 -5.63 22.68 24.90
C ALA A 208 -4.55 21.61 24.71
N LEU A 209 -4.89 20.49 24.04
CA LEU A 209 -3.91 19.47 23.67
C LEU A 209 -2.82 20.04 22.75
N MET A 210 -3.20 20.80 21.71
CA MET A 210 -2.25 21.50 20.83
C MET A 210 -1.27 22.36 21.62
N ARG A 211 -1.77 23.22 22.51
CA ARG A 211 -0.89 24.08 23.33
C ARG A 211 0.08 23.25 24.19
N ALA A 212 -0.41 22.16 24.81
CA ALA A 212 0.42 21.31 25.66
C ALA A 212 1.50 20.54 24.88
N VAL A 213 1.14 19.99 23.71
CA VAL A 213 2.07 19.29 22.81
C VAL A 213 3.15 20.23 22.30
N LYS A 214 2.79 21.48 21.93
CA LYS A 214 3.75 22.48 21.44
C LYS A 214 4.62 23.10 22.54
N ALA A 215 4.13 23.14 23.78
CA ALA A 215 4.92 23.66 24.91
C ALA A 215 6.07 22.74 25.33
N ASN A 216 6.03 21.45 24.98
CA ASN A 216 7.09 20.50 25.30
C ASN A 216 8.07 20.37 24.12
N PRO A 217 9.37 20.71 24.27
CA PRO A 217 10.37 20.63 23.21
C PRO A 217 10.47 19.26 22.53
N SER A 218 10.22 18.19 23.29
CA SER A 218 10.31 16.81 22.78
C SER A 218 9.16 16.40 21.85
N SER A 219 8.05 17.15 21.85
CA SER A 219 6.87 16.92 21.02
C SER A 219 6.46 18.13 20.18
N ALA A 220 7.19 19.24 20.26
CA ALA A 220 6.86 20.48 19.55
C ALA A 220 6.86 20.30 18.01
N GLY A 221 7.64 19.36 17.50
CA GLY A 221 7.71 19.00 16.08
C GLY A 221 6.53 18.14 15.58
N THR A 222 5.73 17.54 16.46
CA THR A 222 4.61 16.68 16.07
C THR A 222 3.56 17.49 15.30
N LEU A 223 3.18 17.03 14.11
CA LEU A 223 2.10 17.63 13.34
C LEU A 223 0.75 17.28 13.97
N MET A 224 -0.25 18.16 13.83
CA MET A 224 -1.59 17.91 14.35
C MET A 224 -2.65 18.30 13.34
N ILE A 225 -3.66 17.46 13.14
CA ILE A 225 -4.83 17.72 12.31
C ILE A 225 -6.07 17.78 13.20
N LEU A 226 -6.83 18.85 13.08
CA LEU A 226 -8.07 19.02 13.84
C LEU A 226 -9.21 18.25 13.17
N LEU A 227 -9.93 17.45 13.94
CA LEU A 227 -11.21 16.85 13.57
C LEU A 227 -12.32 17.66 14.25
N THR A 228 -13.37 18.07 13.54
CA THR A 228 -14.40 18.93 14.17
C THR A 228 -15.76 18.78 13.53
N SER A 229 -16.81 18.74 14.35
CA SER A 229 -18.20 18.84 13.88
C SER A 229 -18.60 20.26 13.48
N LYS A 230 -17.79 21.28 13.79
CA LYS A 230 -18.03 22.69 13.45
C LYS A 230 -17.17 23.12 12.26
N ALA A 231 -17.42 22.53 11.09
CA ALA A 231 -16.62 22.76 9.88
C ALA A 231 -16.94 24.09 9.17
N SER A 232 -16.72 25.22 9.85
CA SER A 232 -16.91 26.56 9.27
C SER A 232 -15.57 27.21 8.88
N PRO A 233 -15.57 28.19 7.95
CA PRO A 233 -14.37 28.94 7.60
C PRO A 233 -13.70 29.63 8.80
N GLU A 234 -14.49 30.08 9.77
CA GLU A 234 -13.99 30.71 11.00
C GLU A 234 -13.27 29.69 11.89
N GLU A 235 -13.80 28.47 11.99
CA GLU A 235 -13.16 27.37 12.73
C GLU A 235 -11.85 26.95 12.05
N GLU A 236 -11.85 26.82 10.73
CA GLU A 236 -10.64 26.50 9.96
C GLU A 236 -9.57 27.57 10.17
N HIS A 237 -9.93 28.86 10.06
CA HIS A 237 -9.01 29.95 10.34
C HIS A 237 -8.46 29.89 11.77
N ARG A 238 -9.31 29.60 12.76
CA ARG A 238 -8.91 29.47 14.16
C ARG A 238 -7.96 28.29 14.37
N ALA A 239 -8.22 27.15 13.76
CA ALA A 239 -7.40 25.95 13.86
C ALA A 239 -5.99 26.20 13.28
N LEU A 240 -5.90 26.74 12.06
CA LEU A 240 -4.63 27.04 11.43
C LEU A 240 -3.82 28.07 12.24
N LYS A 241 -4.48 29.12 12.75
CA LYS A 241 -3.83 30.12 13.63
C LYS A 241 -3.32 29.53 14.95
N ALA A 242 -3.98 28.50 15.47
CA ALA A 242 -3.55 27.79 16.68
C ALA A 242 -2.37 26.84 16.43
N GLY A 243 -1.96 26.64 15.17
CA GLY A 243 -0.82 25.80 14.79
C GLY A 243 -1.20 24.41 14.30
N PHE A 244 -2.49 24.14 14.04
CA PHE A 244 -2.88 22.90 13.37
C PHE A 244 -2.37 22.91 11.93
N HIS A 245 -1.87 21.76 11.49
CA HIS A 245 -1.37 21.58 10.14
C HIS A 245 -2.49 21.52 9.10
N ASP A 246 -3.59 20.86 9.46
CA ASP A 246 -4.77 20.71 8.60
C ASP A 246 -6.03 20.56 9.47
N PHE A 247 -7.19 20.56 8.82
CA PHE A 247 -8.49 20.45 9.44
C PHE A 247 -9.42 19.53 8.63
N ILE A 248 -10.22 18.72 9.32
CA ILE A 248 -11.17 17.78 8.72
C ILE A 248 -12.52 17.91 9.44
N GLY A 249 -13.55 18.33 8.70
CA GLY A 249 -14.93 18.38 9.19
C GLY A 249 -15.56 17.00 9.40
N LYS A 250 -16.38 16.83 10.44
CA LYS A 250 -17.21 15.63 10.67
C LYS A 250 -18.62 15.83 10.10
N PRO A 251 -19.27 14.77 9.56
CA PRO A 251 -18.75 13.41 9.35
C PRO A 251 -17.66 13.36 8.26
N MET A 252 -16.71 12.43 8.38
CA MET A 252 -15.62 12.26 7.42
C MET A 252 -15.58 10.86 6.84
N MET A 253 -15.22 10.77 5.56
CA MET A 253 -14.84 9.51 4.94
C MET A 253 -13.39 9.16 5.31
N THR A 254 -13.13 7.90 5.65
CA THR A 254 -11.78 7.42 6.01
C THR A 254 -10.75 7.66 4.90
N ILE A 255 -11.15 7.58 3.63
CA ILE A 255 -10.28 7.91 2.49
C ILE A 255 -9.77 9.36 2.54
N ARG A 256 -10.60 10.30 3.01
CA ARG A 256 -10.20 11.71 3.15
C ARG A 256 -9.18 11.85 4.27
N VAL A 257 -9.32 11.11 5.37
CA VAL A 257 -8.35 11.09 6.46
C VAL A 257 -7.01 10.54 5.96
N VAL A 258 -7.02 9.40 5.26
CA VAL A 258 -5.82 8.79 4.68
C VAL A 258 -5.08 9.77 3.76
N SER A 259 -5.78 10.44 2.84
CA SER A 259 -5.15 11.40 1.92
C SER A 259 -4.52 12.59 2.65
N ARG A 260 -5.16 13.08 3.72
CA ARG A 260 -4.67 14.21 4.52
C ARG A 260 -3.46 13.82 5.36
N VAL A 261 -3.47 12.61 5.93
CA VAL A 261 -2.33 12.02 6.64
C VAL A 261 -1.13 11.86 5.72
N ARG A 262 -1.32 11.29 4.52
CA ARG A 262 -0.23 11.13 3.53
C ARG A 262 0.42 12.47 3.19
N ARG A 263 -0.37 13.50 2.92
CA ARG A 263 0.14 14.85 2.65
C ARG A 263 0.93 15.43 3.83
N ALA A 264 0.49 15.21 5.07
CA ALA A 264 1.22 15.65 6.24
C ALA A 264 2.60 14.96 6.35
N PHE A 265 2.66 13.66 6.05
CA PHE A 265 3.93 12.91 6.08
C PHE A 265 4.89 13.25 4.95
N GLU A 266 4.41 13.60 3.76
CA GLU A 266 5.28 14.14 2.69
C GLU A 266 6.09 15.37 3.16
N ILE A 267 5.54 16.16 4.09
CA ILE A 267 6.24 17.32 4.67
C ILE A 267 7.29 16.89 5.70
N ILE A 268 6.95 15.89 6.54
CA ILE A 268 7.90 15.34 7.51
C ILE A 268 9.09 14.70 6.80
N ASP A 269 8.84 13.94 5.73
CA ASP A 269 9.89 13.27 4.96
C ASP A 269 10.81 14.29 4.29
N LYS A 270 10.26 15.31 3.62
CA LYS A 270 11.05 16.42 3.05
C LYS A 270 11.87 17.17 4.09
N ALA A 271 11.34 17.35 5.29
CA ALA A 271 12.07 18.00 6.39
C ALA A 271 13.23 17.13 6.91
N ARG A 272 13.07 15.80 6.91
CA ARG A 272 14.12 14.84 7.28
C ARG A 272 15.23 14.77 6.22
N GLU A 273 14.88 14.80 4.94
CA GLU A 273 15.84 14.80 3.83
C GLU A 273 16.72 16.07 3.79
N GLN A 274 16.20 17.20 4.26
CA GLN A 274 16.92 18.48 4.28
C GLN A 274 17.79 18.68 5.53
N GLN A 275 17.71 17.79 6.52
CA GLN A 275 18.61 17.78 7.68
C GLN A 275 19.77 16.81 7.41
N PRO A 276 21.00 17.29 7.17
CA PRO A 276 22.14 16.39 6.99
C PRO A 276 22.31 15.55 8.26
N SER A 277 22.44 14.24 8.08
CA SER A 277 22.72 13.32 9.17
C SER A 277 23.94 13.82 9.96
N PRO A 278 23.92 13.82 11.31
CA PRO A 278 25.12 14.11 12.06
C PRO A 278 26.20 13.12 11.64
N SER A 279 27.34 13.65 11.20
CA SER A 279 28.51 12.86 10.84
C SER A 279 28.84 11.94 12.03
N PRO A 280 28.97 10.61 11.84
CA PRO A 280 29.38 9.74 12.93
C PRO A 280 30.76 10.18 13.41
N ALA A 281 30.86 10.51 14.70
CA ALA A 281 32.10 10.82 15.39
C ALA A 281 32.98 9.57 15.55
#